data_AF-A0A3E0TNL2-F1
#
_entry.id   AF-A0A3E0TNL2-F1
#
_cell.length_a   1.000
_cell.length_b   1.000
_cell.length_c   1.000
_cell.angle_alpha   90.00
_cell.angle_beta   90.00
_cell.angle_gamma   90.00
#
_symmetry.space_group_name_H-M   'P 1'
#
loop_
_entity.id
_entity.type
_entity.pdbx_description
1 polymer ?
#
loop_
_entity_poly.entity_id
_entity_poly.type
_entity_poly.pdbx_seq_one_letter_code
_entity_poly.pdbx_strand_id
1 'polypeptide(L)'
;MEVKKSLFKGLLVCCLLTSLIACSSMSFVGMYKMSQMDPMTIDPAQIRVALKTDQTVEVKKGAATITFQYQSEDQSINIDKVFEVVIDHQNEAAYALFGKLKPTEIVTSLSLTPEDAKLFRQFQQTIANHKANDGKGTGSFGLGLTDFCLPDPMPNTN
;
A
#
# COMPACT_ATOMS: atom_id res chain seq x y z
N MET A 1 -9.64 29.40 -48.32
CA MET A 1 -10.20 29.00 -47.01
C MET A 1 -9.37 27.83 -46.47
N GLU A 2 -8.10 28.07 -46.14
CA GLU A 2 -7.07 27.03 -45.91
C GLU A 2 -6.54 27.01 -44.46
N VAL A 3 -7.07 27.86 -43.58
CA VAL A 3 -6.55 28.04 -42.20
C VAL A 3 -7.12 27.00 -41.21
N LYS A 4 -8.21 26.30 -41.57
CA LYS A 4 -9.01 25.48 -40.63
C LYS A 4 -8.43 24.09 -40.33
N LYS A 5 -7.57 23.53 -41.19
CA LYS A 5 -7.06 22.14 -41.05
C LYS A 5 -5.86 22.02 -40.10
N SER A 6 -5.04 23.07 -39.98
CA SER A 6 -3.83 23.04 -39.12
C SER A 6 -4.18 23.12 -37.63
N LEU A 7 -5.20 23.91 -37.28
CA LEU A 7 -5.71 24.07 -35.91
C LEU A 7 -6.30 22.77 -35.32
N PHE A 8 -6.92 21.93 -36.15
CA PHE A 8 -7.56 20.69 -35.71
C PHE A 8 -6.55 19.58 -35.36
N LYS A 9 -5.40 19.54 -36.05
CA LYS A 9 -4.31 18.61 -35.73
C LYS A 9 -3.57 19.00 -34.45
N GLY A 10 -3.38 20.29 -34.19
CA GLY A 10 -2.77 20.78 -32.94
C GLY A 10 -3.63 20.47 -31.70
N LEU A 11 -4.95 20.57 -31.83
CA LEU A 11 -5.89 20.28 -30.74
C LEU A 11 -5.90 18.79 -30.36
N LEU A 12 -5.80 17.89 -31.35
CA LEU A 12 -5.83 16.44 -31.14
C LEU A 12 -4.54 15.91 -30.49
N VAL A 13 -3.38 16.53 -30.78
CA VAL A 13 -2.10 16.20 -30.14
C VAL A 13 -2.04 16.68 -28.68
N CYS A 14 -2.72 17.78 -28.35
CA CYS A 14 -2.75 18.31 -26.98
C CYS A 14 -3.57 17.43 -26.03
N CYS A 15 -4.68 16.83 -26.49
CA CYS A 15 -5.52 15.94 -25.68
C CYS A 15 -4.86 14.58 -25.35
N LEU A 16 -3.89 14.13 -26.15
CA LEU A 16 -3.14 12.89 -25.89
C LEU A 16 -2.05 13.06 -24.83
N LEU A 17 -1.63 14.29 -24.52
CA LEU A 17 -0.59 14.59 -23.54
C LEU A 17 -1.15 14.78 -22.11
N THR A 18 -2.45 15.02 -21.96
CA THR A 18 -3.07 15.27 -20.64
C THR A 18 -3.63 14.02 -19.96
N SER A 19 -3.69 12.88 -20.65
CA SER A 19 -4.20 11.61 -20.09
C SER A 19 -3.20 10.85 -19.19
N LEU A 20 -1.96 11.33 -19.08
CA LEU A 20 -0.90 10.68 -18.28
C LEU A 20 -0.80 11.19 -16.83
N ILE A 21 -1.60 12.18 -16.42
CA ILE A 21 -1.52 12.78 -15.08
C ILE A 21 -2.54 12.19 -14.10
N ALA A 22 -3.40 11.28 -14.57
CA ALA A 22 -4.37 10.60 -13.71
C ALA A 22 -3.79 9.27 -13.24
N CYS A 23 -3.81 9.05 -11.92
CA CYS A 23 -3.41 7.84 -11.19
C CYS A 23 -1.97 7.81 -10.64
N SER A 24 -1.57 8.80 -9.85
CA SER A 24 -0.56 8.58 -8.78
C SER A 24 -0.57 9.70 -7.74
N SER A 25 -1.67 9.85 -7.00
CA SER A 25 -1.68 10.65 -5.77
C SER A 25 -1.08 9.85 -4.61
N MET A 26 0.14 9.32 -4.75
CA MET A 26 0.87 8.77 -3.61
C MET A 26 1.49 9.96 -2.87
N SER A 27 1.07 10.19 -1.62
CA SER A 27 1.59 11.33 -0.86
C SER A 27 3.10 11.15 -0.62
N PHE A 28 3.89 12.18 -0.97
CA PHE A 28 5.34 12.19 -0.72
C PHE A 28 5.66 11.91 0.76
N VAL A 29 4.81 12.41 1.66
CA VAL A 29 4.91 12.19 3.11
C VAL A 29 4.76 10.70 3.48
N GLY A 30 3.85 9.98 2.83
CA GLY A 30 3.67 8.54 3.06
C GLY A 30 4.90 7.74 2.67
N MET A 31 5.48 8.04 1.50
CA MET A 31 6.71 7.41 1.02
C MET A 31 7.90 7.66 1.96
N TYR A 32 8.06 8.92 2.42
CA TYR A 32 9.13 9.28 3.36
C TYR A 32 8.98 8.65 4.76
N LYS A 33 7.74 8.48 5.24
CA LYS A 33 7.49 7.78 6.51
C LYS A 33 7.77 6.28 6.40
N MET A 34 7.43 5.66 5.26
CA MET A 34 7.77 4.26 5.01
C MET A 34 9.28 4.04 4.89
N SER A 35 10.03 4.97 4.27
CA SER A 35 11.49 4.81 4.13
C SER A 35 12.24 4.88 5.46
N GLN A 36 11.64 5.48 6.49
CA GLN A 36 12.20 5.53 7.84
C GLN A 36 11.78 4.35 8.72
N MET A 37 10.85 3.53 8.23
CA MET A 37 10.37 2.36 8.94
C MET A 37 11.36 1.22 8.72
N ASP A 38 11.91 0.67 9.81
CA ASP A 38 12.72 -0.54 9.74
C ASP A 38 11.83 -1.78 9.99
N PRO A 39 11.47 -2.54 8.94
CA PRO A 39 10.62 -3.72 9.06
C PRO A 39 11.26 -4.83 9.89
N MET A 40 12.55 -4.77 10.20
CA MET A 40 13.23 -5.76 11.03
C MET A 40 12.98 -5.58 12.53
N THR A 41 12.58 -4.37 12.95
CA THR A 41 12.38 -4.03 14.38
C THR A 41 10.92 -4.07 14.81
N ILE A 42 9.99 -4.08 13.85
CA ILE A 42 8.55 -4.04 14.09
C ILE A 42 8.05 -5.41 14.56
N ASP A 43 7.03 -5.41 15.40
CA ASP A 43 6.27 -6.61 15.72
C ASP A 43 5.20 -6.90 14.66
N PRO A 44 5.32 -7.98 13.85
CA PRO A 44 4.34 -8.28 12.82
C PRO A 44 2.92 -8.44 13.35
N ALA A 45 2.77 -8.95 14.59
CA ALA A 45 1.47 -9.10 15.23
C ALA A 45 0.80 -7.76 15.56
N GLN A 46 1.57 -6.66 15.60
CA GLN A 46 1.10 -5.31 15.87
C GLN A 46 0.96 -4.47 14.59
N ILE A 47 1.29 -5.01 13.42
CA ILE A 47 1.07 -4.30 12.16
C ILE A 47 -0.44 -4.13 11.96
N ARG A 48 -0.85 -2.88 11.74
CA ARG A 48 -2.22 -2.49 11.47
C ARG A 48 -2.23 -1.54 10.28
N VAL A 49 -3.14 -1.78 9.36
CA VAL A 49 -3.40 -0.92 8.21
C VAL A 49 -4.79 -0.34 8.40
N ALA A 50 -4.91 0.98 8.33
CA ALA A 50 -6.18 1.66 8.46
C ALA A 50 -6.53 2.30 7.11
N LEU A 51 -7.67 1.93 6.56
CA LEU A 51 -8.18 2.46 5.29
C LEU A 51 -9.37 3.36 5.57
N LYS A 52 -9.27 4.62 5.17
CA LYS A 52 -10.41 5.55 5.15
C LYS A 52 -11.02 5.55 3.76
N THR A 53 -12.28 5.17 3.66
CA THR A 53 -13.02 5.11 2.40
C THR A 53 -14.39 5.76 2.55
N ASP A 54 -15.05 6.09 1.44
CA ASP A 54 -16.48 6.37 1.49
C ASP A 54 -17.24 5.08 1.83
N GLN A 55 -18.37 5.18 2.53
CA GLN A 55 -19.23 4.06 2.93
C GLN A 55 -19.77 3.26 1.74
N THR A 56 -19.79 3.87 0.54
CA THR A 56 -20.17 3.20 -0.71
C THR A 56 -19.06 2.30 -1.27
N VAL A 57 -17.82 2.42 -0.78
CA VAL A 57 -16.68 1.59 -1.17
C VAL A 57 -16.58 0.39 -0.22
N GLU A 58 -16.83 -0.80 -0.75
CA GLU A 58 -16.69 -2.04 0.00
C GLU A 58 -15.21 -2.47 0.08
N VAL A 59 -14.65 -2.51 1.29
CA VAL A 59 -13.31 -3.06 1.54
C VAL A 59 -13.44 -4.57 1.74
N LYS A 60 -12.99 -5.35 0.75
CA LYS A 60 -13.02 -6.82 0.80
C LYS A 60 -11.79 -7.39 1.52
N LYS A 61 -11.89 -8.64 1.97
CA LYS A 61 -10.70 -9.40 2.39
C LYS A 61 -9.69 -9.46 1.24
N GLY A 62 -8.41 -9.20 1.52
CA GLY A 62 -7.37 -9.15 0.50
C GLY A 62 -7.32 -7.83 -0.27
N ALA A 63 -8.09 -6.81 0.12
CA ALA A 63 -8.01 -5.48 -0.49
C ALA A 63 -6.66 -4.78 -0.23
N ALA A 64 -5.87 -5.25 0.74
CA ALA A 64 -4.53 -4.78 0.92
C ALA A 64 -3.57 -5.95 1.16
N THR A 65 -2.33 -5.73 0.76
CA THR A 65 -1.26 -6.73 0.85
C THR A 65 0.00 -6.12 1.43
N ILE A 66 0.75 -6.91 2.18
CA ILE A 66 2.09 -6.56 2.64
C ILE A 66 3.09 -7.41 1.87
N THR A 67 4.03 -6.77 1.21
CA THR A 67 5.15 -7.44 0.54
C THR A 67 6.37 -7.37 1.43
N PHE A 68 7.04 -8.51 1.62
CA PHE A 68 8.29 -8.63 2.36
C PHE A 68 9.27 -9.46 1.55
N GLN A 69 10.39 -8.83 1.16
CA GLN A 69 11.42 -9.47 0.36
C GLN A 69 12.79 -9.31 1.01
N TYR A 70 13.62 -10.33 0.85
CA TYR A 70 15.03 -10.28 1.23
C TYR A 70 15.84 -11.23 0.37
N GLN A 71 16.96 -10.74 -0.14
CA GLN A 71 17.93 -11.55 -0.86
C GLN A 71 19.33 -11.30 -0.30
N SER A 72 19.99 -12.38 0.14
CA SER A 72 21.40 -12.31 0.55
C SER A 72 22.33 -12.27 -0.66
N GLU A 73 23.48 -11.61 -0.51
CA GLU A 73 24.50 -11.51 -1.57
C GLU A 73 25.08 -12.88 -1.94
N ASP A 74 25.20 -13.77 -0.96
CA ASP A 74 25.66 -15.15 -1.11
C ASP A 74 24.56 -16.12 -1.58
N GLN A 75 23.34 -15.62 -1.80
CA GLN A 75 22.16 -16.37 -2.23
C GLN A 75 21.70 -17.49 -1.26
N SER A 76 22.23 -17.53 -0.03
CA SER A 76 21.81 -18.47 1.01
C SER A 76 20.38 -18.22 1.50
N ILE A 77 19.86 -16.99 1.36
CA ILE A 77 18.51 -16.60 1.72
C ILE A 77 17.86 -15.89 0.54
N ASN A 78 16.71 -16.42 0.13
CA ASN A 78 15.80 -15.76 -0.79
C ASN A 78 14.39 -15.83 -0.21
N ILE A 79 13.84 -14.68 0.14
CA ILE A 79 12.49 -14.52 0.66
C ILE A 79 11.76 -13.58 -0.29
N ASP A 80 10.66 -14.07 -0.85
CA ASP A 80 9.71 -13.26 -1.62
C ASP A 80 8.30 -13.65 -1.16
N LYS A 81 7.73 -12.83 -0.27
CA LYS A 81 6.44 -13.13 0.35
C LYS A 81 5.48 -11.96 0.23
N VAL A 82 4.25 -12.30 -0.15
CA VAL A 82 3.08 -11.43 -0.07
C VAL A 82 2.16 -11.99 1.01
N PHE A 83 1.73 -11.13 1.93
CA PHE A 83 0.76 -11.40 2.97
C PHE A 83 -0.52 -10.63 2.68
N GLU A 84 -1.65 -11.32 2.65
CA GLU A 84 -2.96 -10.65 2.61
C GLU A 84 -3.29 -10.15 4.02
N VAL A 85 -3.63 -8.87 4.15
CA VAL A 85 -4.19 -8.38 5.42
C VAL A 85 -5.70 -8.60 5.45
N VAL A 86 -6.19 -8.99 6.61
CA VAL A 86 -7.59 -9.33 6.86
C VAL A 86 -8.26 -8.27 7.70
N ILE A 87 -9.57 -8.13 7.58
CA ILE A 87 -10.34 -7.14 8.35
C ILE A 87 -10.24 -7.44 9.84
N ASP A 88 -9.75 -6.46 10.59
CA ASP A 88 -9.66 -6.45 12.04
C ASP A 88 -10.74 -5.51 12.56
N HIS A 89 -11.86 -6.06 13.03
CA HIS A 89 -12.96 -5.27 13.58
C HIS A 89 -12.65 -4.69 14.97
N GLN A 90 -11.50 -4.99 15.58
CA GLN A 90 -11.20 -4.69 16.98
C GLN A 90 -10.16 -3.58 17.17
N ASN A 91 -10.17 -2.54 16.34
CA ASN A 91 -9.17 -1.49 16.47
C ASN A 91 -9.74 -0.07 16.38
N GLU A 92 -10.19 0.44 17.53
CA GLU A 92 -10.61 1.84 17.68
C GLU A 92 -9.47 2.83 17.43
N ALA A 93 -8.20 2.43 17.64
CA ALA A 93 -7.05 3.30 17.37
C ALA A 93 -6.92 3.64 15.88
N ALA A 94 -7.49 2.83 14.98
CA ALA A 94 -7.55 3.15 13.56
C ALA A 94 -8.32 4.46 13.29
N TYR A 95 -9.38 4.74 14.06
CA TYR A 95 -10.15 5.98 13.95
C TYR A 95 -9.36 7.19 14.44
N ALA A 96 -8.52 7.02 15.46
CA ALA A 96 -7.67 8.09 15.99
C ALA A 96 -6.63 8.59 14.98
N LEU A 97 -6.25 7.75 13.99
CA LEU A 97 -5.35 8.14 12.90
C LEU A 97 -5.99 9.14 11.93
N PHE A 98 -7.32 9.16 11.85
CA PHE A 98 -8.07 9.91 10.86
C PHE A 98 -8.97 10.99 11.47
N GLY A 99 -8.43 11.78 12.40
CA GLY A 99 -9.02 13.05 12.85
C GLY A 99 -10.56 13.07 12.90
N LYS A 100 -11.18 14.02 12.19
CA LYS A 100 -12.65 14.08 12.04
C LYS A 100 -13.07 13.48 10.71
N LEU A 101 -13.87 12.42 10.76
CA LEU A 101 -14.47 11.79 9.58
C LEU A 101 -15.67 12.59 9.07
N LYS A 102 -15.86 12.61 7.74
CA LYS A 102 -17.12 13.06 7.14
C LYS A 102 -18.23 12.03 7.43
N PRO A 103 -19.53 12.43 7.38
CA PRO A 103 -20.63 11.50 7.61
C PRO A 103 -20.67 10.30 6.66
N THR A 104 -20.07 10.41 5.46
CA THR A 104 -20.00 9.33 4.47
C THR A 104 -18.71 8.54 4.55
N GLU A 105 -17.75 8.90 5.41
CA GLU A 105 -16.47 8.21 5.52
C GLU A 105 -16.52 7.13 6.61
N ILE A 106 -15.94 5.98 6.29
CA ILE A 106 -15.73 4.87 7.22
C ILE A 106 -14.24 4.54 7.30
N VAL A 107 -13.82 3.99 8.44
CA VAL A 107 -12.45 3.48 8.63
C VAL A 107 -12.52 1.97 8.79
N THR A 108 -11.83 1.25 7.91
CA THR A 108 -11.63 -0.19 8.02
C THR A 108 -10.22 -0.45 8.54
N SER A 109 -10.10 -1.15 9.66
CA SER A 109 -8.81 -1.65 10.15
C SER A 109 -8.53 -3.04 9.60
N LEU A 110 -7.29 -3.27 9.23
CA LEU A 110 -6.79 -4.53 8.69
C LEU A 110 -5.52 -4.95 9.46
N SER A 111 -5.31 -6.25 9.60
CA SER A 111 -4.13 -6.83 10.25
C SER A 111 -3.64 -8.09 9.53
N LEU A 112 -2.43 -8.53 9.85
CA LEU A 112 -2.01 -9.89 9.52
C LEU A 112 -2.82 -10.92 10.30
N THR A 113 -2.95 -12.12 9.75
CA THR A 113 -3.40 -13.28 10.53
C THR A 113 -2.33 -13.64 11.59
N PRO A 114 -2.71 -14.29 12.71
CA PRO A 114 -1.72 -14.78 13.68
C PRO A 114 -0.65 -15.68 13.06
N GLU A 115 -1.04 -16.51 12.08
CA GLU A 115 -0.16 -17.42 11.35
C GLU A 115 0.85 -16.64 10.49
N ASP A 116 0.38 -15.65 9.74
CA ASP A 116 1.23 -14.81 8.90
C ASP A 116 2.16 -13.93 9.73
N ALA A 117 1.68 -13.39 10.86
CA ALA A 117 2.50 -12.63 11.80
C ALA A 117 3.63 -13.49 12.36
N LYS A 118 3.35 -14.75 12.70
CA LYS A 118 4.37 -15.71 13.15
C LYS A 118 5.38 -16.03 12.05
N LEU A 119 4.92 -16.27 10.82
CA LEU A 119 5.79 -16.55 9.68
C LEU A 119 6.71 -15.35 9.37
N PHE A 120 6.17 -14.13 9.38
CA PHE A 120 6.96 -12.92 9.21
C PHE A 120 8.01 -12.82 10.34
N ARG A 121 7.64 -13.07 11.60
CA ARG A 121 8.60 -13.08 12.71
C ARG A 121 9.74 -14.06 12.48
N GLN A 122 9.45 -15.25 11.94
CA GLN A 122 10.48 -16.23 11.59
C GLN A 122 11.44 -15.71 10.51
N PHE A 123 10.92 -15.04 9.48
CA PHE A 123 11.78 -14.40 8.47
C PHE A 123 12.68 -13.32 9.06
N GLN A 124 12.15 -12.48 9.95
CA GLN A 124 12.97 -11.48 10.66
C GLN A 124 14.10 -12.15 11.45
N GLN A 125 13.82 -13.26 12.14
CA GLN A 125 14.83 -14.01 12.90
C GLN A 125 15.89 -14.63 11.98
N THR A 126 15.49 -15.22 10.85
CA THR A 126 16.41 -15.79 9.86
C THR A 126 17.35 -14.73 9.31
N ILE A 127 16.83 -13.56 8.92
CA ILE A 127 17.63 -12.44 8.40
C ILE A 127 18.54 -11.86 9.50
N ALA A 128 18.02 -11.70 10.73
CA ALA A 128 18.82 -11.22 11.86
C ALA A 128 20.00 -12.14 12.16
N ASN A 129 19.77 -13.45 12.19
CA ASN A 129 20.82 -14.45 12.39
C ASN A 129 21.85 -14.41 11.26
N HIS A 130 21.43 -14.24 10.01
CA HIS A 130 22.35 -14.13 8.88
C HIS A 130 23.22 -12.86 8.99
N LYS A 131 22.62 -11.70 9.29
CA LYS A 131 23.34 -10.44 9.50
C LYS A 131 24.29 -10.49 10.70
N ALA A 132 23.94 -11.22 11.75
CA ALA A 132 24.80 -11.42 12.92
C ALA A 132 26.06 -12.26 12.61
N ASN A 133 26.05 -13.04 11.53
CA ASN A 133 27.19 -13.81 11.04
C ASN A 133 27.87 -13.11 9.83
N ASP A 134 27.90 -11.77 9.84
CA ASP A 134 28.47 -10.92 8.78
C ASP A 134 27.84 -11.07 7.38
N GLY A 135 26.68 -11.73 7.31
CA GLY A 135 25.92 -11.90 6.08
C GLY A 135 25.34 -10.57 5.58
N LYS A 136 25.43 -10.33 4.27
CA LYS A 136 24.92 -9.14 3.59
C LYS A 136 23.73 -9.49 2.72
N GLY A 137 22.85 -8.51 2.54
CA GLY A 137 21.70 -8.65 1.65
C GLY A 137 20.88 -7.38 1.56
N THR A 138 20.01 -7.37 0.57
CA THR A 138 19.04 -6.29 0.33
C THR A 138 17.64 -6.81 0.59
N GLY A 139 16.77 -5.94 1.06
CA GLY A 139 15.37 -6.29 1.32
C GLY A 139 14.44 -5.15 0.98
N SER A 140 13.17 -5.48 0.81
CA SER A 140 12.10 -4.54 0.53
C SER A 140 10.90 -4.84 1.43
N PHE A 141 10.20 -3.79 1.80
CA PHE A 141 8.92 -3.87 2.50
C PHE A 141 7.95 -2.93 1.80
N GLY A 142 6.75 -3.41 1.52
CA GLY A 142 5.74 -2.66 0.78
C GLY A 142 4.33 -2.91 1.29
N LEU A 143 3.47 -1.91 1.09
CA LEU A 143 2.02 -2.02 1.29
C LEU A 143 1.36 -1.79 -0.07
N GLY A 144 0.63 -2.80 -0.53
CA GLY A 144 -0.17 -2.77 -1.74
C GLY A 144 -1.65 -2.60 -1.44
N LEU A 145 -2.35 -1.97 -2.36
CA LEU A 145 -3.81 -1.89 -2.40
C LEU A 145 -4.26 -2.64 -3.66
N THR A 146 -5.09 -3.65 -3.48
CA THR A 146 -5.56 -4.56 -4.54
C THR A 146 -7.09 -4.52 -4.59
N ASP A 147 -7.66 -4.61 -5.79
CA ASP A 147 -9.11 -4.75 -6.01
C ASP A 147 -10.02 -3.70 -5.34
N PHE A 148 -9.63 -2.43 -5.36
CA PHE A 148 -10.56 -1.34 -5.04
C PHE A 148 -11.43 -1.00 -6.25
N CYS A 149 -12.65 -1.54 -6.27
CA CYS A 149 -13.68 -1.06 -7.19
C CYS A 149 -14.27 0.24 -6.64
N LEU A 150 -13.99 1.36 -7.31
CA LEU A 150 -14.71 2.60 -7.06
C LEU A 150 -16.15 2.42 -7.58
N PRO A 151 -17.18 2.72 -6.78
CA PRO A 151 -18.55 2.70 -7.28
C PRO A 151 -18.74 3.77 -8.36
N ASP A 152 -19.55 3.46 -9.37
CA ASP A 152 -20.01 4.40 -10.40
C ASP A 152 -21.49 4.72 -10.17
N PRO A 153 -21.90 6.00 -9.98
CA PRO A 153 -21.07 7.20 -9.99
C PRO A 153 -20.15 7.32 -8.77
N MET A 154 -18.96 7.89 -9.00
CA MET A 154 -18.02 8.18 -7.92
C MET A 154 -18.70 9.04 -6.84
N PRO A 155 -18.45 8.76 -5.55
CA PRO A 155 -19.06 9.51 -4.46
C PRO A 155 -18.68 10.99 -4.54
N ASN A 156 -19.69 11.86 -4.43
CA ASN A 156 -19.54 13.30 -4.54
C ASN A 156 -18.58 13.82 -3.46
N THR A 157 -17.41 14.30 -3.86
CA THR A 157 -16.44 14.94 -2.96
C THR A 157 -16.86 16.38 -2.69
N ASN A 158 -17.88 16.59 -1.86
CA ASN A 158 -18.19 17.91 -1.28
C ASN A 158 -17.27 18.21 -0.09
#